data_AF-A0A258SL18-F1
#
_entry.id   AF-A0A258SL18-F1
#
_cell.length_a   1.000
_cell.length_b   1.000
_cell.length_c   1.000
_cell.angle_alpha   90.00
_cell.angle_beta   90.00
_cell.angle_gamma   90.00
#
_symmetry.space_group_name_H-M   'P 1'
#
loop_
_entity.id
_entity.type
_entity.pdbx_description
1 polymer ?
#
loop_
_entity_poly.entity_id
_entity_poly.type
_entity_poly.pdbx_seq_one_letter_code
_entity_poly.pdbx_strand_id
1 'polypeptide(L)'
;MATPKELSDFLASVQRRAFKQTAYAVRDDHTALDIVQDSMMKLAEKYGDHPATEFPMLFQRILQNTMRDFWRRQKVRNLWTTLLSSFGSNDADNEERDPL
;
A
#
# COMPACT_ATOMS: atom_id res chain seq x y z
N MET A 1 9.10 -4.15 28.27
CA MET A 1 8.11 -4.62 27.29
C MET A 1 6.88 -3.74 27.42
N ALA A 2 6.28 -3.34 26.30
CA ALA A 2 5.05 -2.55 26.33
C ALA A 2 3.86 -3.42 26.74
N THR A 3 2.85 -2.77 27.30
CA THR A 3 1.54 -3.36 27.57
C THR A 3 0.66 -3.32 26.32
N PRO A 4 -0.37 -4.17 26.21
CA PRO A 4 -1.37 -4.08 25.14
C PRO A 4 -2.04 -2.70 25.06
N LYS A 5 -2.19 -2.03 26.21
CA LYS A 5 -2.72 -0.67 26.29
C LYS A 5 -1.79 0.35 25.64
N GLU A 6 -0.49 0.31 25.94
CA GLU A 6 0.49 1.23 25.33
C GLU A 6 0.58 1.05 23.82
N LEU A 7 0.51 -0.19 23.32
CA LEU A 7 0.43 -0.47 21.89
C LEU A 7 -0.85 0.13 21.28
N SER A 8 -2.00 -0.10 21.90
CA SER A 8 -3.29 0.43 21.44
C SER A 8 -3.31 1.96 21.41
N ASP A 9 -2.82 2.60 22.47
CA ASP A 9 -2.72 4.05 22.59
C ASP A 9 -1.77 4.63 21.51
N PHE A 10 -0.62 3.97 21.27
CA PHE A 10 0.29 4.35 20.19
C PHE A 10 -0.38 4.24 18.82
N LEU A 11 -0.99 3.09 18.51
CA LEU A 11 -1.66 2.82 17.24
C LEU A 11 -2.77 3.85 16.95
N ALA A 12 -3.60 4.16 17.94
CA ALA A 12 -4.64 5.19 17.84
C ALA A 12 -4.04 6.59 17.58
N SER A 13 -2.92 6.91 18.23
CA SER A 13 -2.27 8.22 18.07
C SER A 13 -1.71 8.45 16.64
N VAL A 14 -1.24 7.39 15.97
CA VAL A 14 -0.61 7.50 14.64
C VAL A 14 -1.57 7.29 13.48
N GLN A 15 -2.70 6.61 13.69
CA GLN A 15 -3.63 6.18 12.65
C GLN A 15 -4.03 7.32 11.70
N ARG A 16 -4.51 8.44 12.23
CA ARG A 16 -5.02 9.56 11.41
C ARG A 16 -3.93 10.15 10.50
N ARG A 17 -2.72 10.30 11.02
CA ARG A 17 -1.58 10.84 10.26
C ARG A 17 -1.10 9.86 9.21
N ALA A 18 -0.96 8.58 9.57
CA ALA A 18 -0.55 7.51 8.65
C ALA A 18 -1.54 7.37 7.49
N PHE A 19 -2.85 7.41 7.79
CA PHE A 19 -3.90 7.39 6.77
C PHE A 19 -3.78 8.56 5.80
N LYS A 20 -3.75 9.81 6.30
CA LYS A 20 -3.64 10.99 5.44
C LYS A 20 -2.40 10.96 4.54
N GLN A 21 -1.25 10.57 5.10
CA GLN A 21 -0.01 10.46 4.34
C GLN A 21 -0.12 9.40 3.24
N THR A 22 -0.68 8.24 3.57
CA THR A 22 -0.83 7.14 2.62
C THR A 22 -1.85 7.48 1.54
N ALA A 23 -3.02 8.01 1.91
CA ALA A 23 -4.06 8.44 0.98
C ALA A 23 -3.56 9.47 -0.03
N TYR A 24 -2.77 10.45 0.42
CA TYR A 24 -2.13 11.40 -0.48
C TYR A 24 -1.17 10.72 -1.48
N ALA A 25 -0.42 9.71 -1.03
CA ALA A 25 0.51 8.99 -1.88
C ALA A 25 -0.20 8.10 -2.92
N VAL A 26 -1.19 7.31 -2.50
CA VAL A 26 -1.82 6.27 -3.34
C VAL A 26 -3.06 6.76 -4.11
N ARG A 27 -3.64 7.90 -3.72
CA ARG A 27 -4.85 8.49 -4.32
C ARG A 27 -6.08 7.57 -4.31
N ASP A 28 -6.17 6.73 -3.30
CA ASP A 28 -7.25 5.77 -3.08
C ASP A 28 -7.37 5.51 -1.57
N ASP A 29 -8.52 5.88 -0.99
CA ASP A 29 -8.76 5.78 0.45
C ASP A 29 -8.85 4.33 0.94
N HIS A 30 -9.42 3.42 0.15
CA HIS A 30 -9.50 2.00 0.51
C HIS A 30 -8.11 1.38 0.54
N THR A 31 -7.35 1.60 -0.53
CA THR A 31 -5.94 1.16 -0.60
C THR A 31 -5.12 1.76 0.55
N ALA A 32 -5.35 3.02 0.89
CA ALA A 32 -4.66 3.67 2.01
C ALA A 32 -5.00 3.05 3.37
N LEU A 33 -6.27 2.73 3.61
CA LEU A 33 -6.68 2.01 4.82
C LEU A 33 -6.02 0.64 4.90
N ASP A 34 -6.03 -0.13 3.80
CA ASP A 34 -5.42 -1.47 3.76
C ASP A 34 -3.93 -1.43 4.11
N ILE A 35 -3.18 -0.50 3.52
CA ILE A 35 -1.75 -0.32 3.80
C ILE A 35 -1.51 0.04 5.27
N VAL A 36 -2.32 0.93 5.83
CA VAL A 36 -2.17 1.37 7.22
C VAL A 36 -2.50 0.22 8.17
N GLN A 37 -3.61 -0.48 7.96
CA GLN A 37 -4.02 -1.61 8.80
C GLN A 37 -3.01 -2.76 8.75
N ASP A 38 -2.54 -3.14 7.56
CA ASP A 38 -1.46 -4.14 7.39
C ASP A 38 -0.20 -3.73 8.15
N SER A 39 0.14 -2.44 8.14
CA SER A 39 1.28 -1.92 8.90
C SER A 39 1.07 -1.97 10.41
N MET A 40 -0.15 -1.70 10.89
CA MET A 40 -0.51 -1.78 12.31
C MET A 40 -0.51 -3.24 12.81
N MET A 41 -1.05 -4.17 12.03
CA MET A 41 -1.03 -5.61 12.32
C MET A 41 0.40 -6.15 12.38
N LYS A 42 1.24 -5.81 11.39
CA LYS A 42 2.67 -6.19 11.39
C LYS A 42 3.43 -5.68 12.62
N LEU A 43 3.10 -4.49 13.12
CA LEU A 43 3.71 -3.98 14.35
C LEU A 43 3.25 -4.81 15.56
N ALA A 44 1.94 -5.03 15.69
CA ALA A 44 1.36 -5.77 16.81
C ALA A 44 1.87 -7.22 16.87
N GLU A 45 1.89 -7.92 15.74
CA GLU A 45 2.29 -9.34 15.66
C GLU A 45 3.79 -9.56 15.88
N LYS A 46 4.65 -8.68 15.34
CA LYS A 46 6.10 -8.91 15.31
C LYS A 46 6.86 -8.16 16.39
N TYR A 47 6.30 -7.07 16.87
CA TYR A 47 6.98 -6.14 17.77
C TYR A 47 6.09 -5.66 18.93
N GLY A 48 4.92 -6.25 19.14
CA GLY A 48 3.98 -5.81 20.18
C GLY A 48 4.56 -5.84 21.60
N ASP A 49 5.51 -6.75 21.85
CA ASP A 49 6.18 -6.87 23.15
C ASP A 49 7.36 -5.89 23.33
N HIS A 50 7.80 -5.19 22.28
CA HIS A 50 8.93 -4.25 22.38
C HIS A 50 8.61 -3.07 23.31
N PRO A 51 9.64 -2.35 23.83
CA PRO A 51 9.42 -1.11 24.56
C PRO A 51 8.62 -0.09 23.74
N ALA A 52 7.66 0.60 24.37
CA ALA A 52 6.79 1.55 23.68
C ALA A 52 7.55 2.71 22.99
N THR A 53 8.74 3.05 23.50
CA THR A 53 9.65 4.04 22.92
C THR A 53 10.17 3.66 21.53
N GLU A 54 10.16 2.37 21.17
CA GLU A 54 10.62 1.88 19.87
C GLU A 54 9.52 1.90 18.80
N PHE A 55 8.24 1.88 19.22
CA PHE A 55 7.09 1.80 18.32
C PHE A 55 7.07 2.86 17.21
N PRO A 56 7.38 4.15 17.46
CA PRO A 56 7.35 5.17 16.40
C PRO A 56 8.27 4.83 15.24
N MET A 57 9.51 4.42 15.53
CA MET A 57 10.52 4.11 14.51
C MET A 57 10.19 2.80 13.77
N LEU A 58 9.72 1.79 14.50
CA LEU A 58 9.29 0.51 13.93
C LEU A 58 8.09 0.69 13.00
N PHE A 59 7.05 1.38 13.47
CA PHE A 59 5.84 1.65 12.68
C PHE A 59 6.16 2.43 11.40
N GLN A 60 6.99 3.48 11.50
CA GLN A 60 7.40 4.25 10.33
C GLN A 60 8.13 3.38 9.30
N ARG A 61 9.00 2.46 9.75
CA ARG A 61 9.71 1.54 8.86
C ARG A 61 8.76 0.53 8.21
N ILE A 62 7.85 -0.05 8.97
CA ILE A 62 6.84 -0.99 8.47
C ILE A 62 5.94 -0.30 7.44
N LEU A 63 5.40 0.88 7.75
CA LEU A 63 4.54 1.65 6.86
C LEU A 63 5.22 1.97 5.53
N GLN A 64 6.47 2.42 5.57
CA GLN A 64 7.21 2.68 4.34
C GLN A 64 7.47 1.40 3.52
N ASN A 65 7.75 0.27 4.18
CA ASN A 65 7.97 -1.00 3.50
C ASN A 65 6.69 -1.52 2.85
N THR A 66 5.56 -1.43 3.56
CA THR A 66 4.23 -1.80 3.03
C THR A 66 3.87 -0.93 1.82
N MET A 67 4.09 0.40 1.89
CA MET A 67 3.91 1.27 0.72
C MET A 67 4.82 0.89 -0.45
N ARG A 68 6.12 0.65 -0.21
CA ARG A 68 7.05 0.25 -1.28
C ARG A 68 6.61 -1.04 -1.97
N ASP A 69 6.14 -2.02 -1.20
CA ASP A 69 5.66 -3.27 -1.76
C ASP A 69 4.37 -3.09 -2.57
N PHE A 70 3.45 -2.24 -2.11
CA PHE A 70 2.26 -1.85 -2.89
C PHE A 70 2.66 -1.28 -4.27
N TRP A 71 3.57 -0.30 -4.30
CA TRP A 71 4.02 0.32 -5.56
C TRP A 71 4.77 -0.67 -6.47
N ARG A 72 5.58 -1.56 -5.88
CA ARG A 72 6.25 -2.62 -6.62
C ARG A 72 5.22 -3.52 -7.32
N ARG A 73 4.17 -3.96 -6.60
CA ARG A 73 3.10 -4.80 -7.16
C ARG A 73 2.27 -4.05 -8.21
N GLN A 74 1.99 -2.76 -8.01
CA GLN A 74 1.28 -1.94 -9.00
C GLN A 74 2.10 -1.76 -10.28
N LYS A 75 3.39 -1.47 -10.17
CA LYS A 75 4.28 -1.36 -11.34
C LYS A 75 4.34 -2.66 -12.13
N VAL A 76 4.50 -3.80 -11.44
CA VAL A 76 4.51 -5.11 -12.09
C VAL A 76 3.20 -5.33 -12.86
N ARG A 77 2.04 -5.14 -12.21
CA ARG A 77 0.72 -5.27 -12.87
C ARG A 77 0.62 -4.41 -14.13
N ASN A 78 0.98 -3.12 -14.04
CA ASN A 78 0.90 -2.21 -15.17
C ASN A 78 1.80 -2.61 -16.35
N LEU A 79 3.00 -3.16 -16.08
CA LEU A 79 3.89 -3.67 -17.12
C LEU A 79 3.26 -4.85 -17.88
N TRP A 80 2.68 -5.81 -17.18
CA TRP A 80 2.00 -6.95 -17.81
C TRP A 80 0.78 -6.52 -18.63
N THR A 81 -0.03 -5.59 -18.13
CA THR A 81 -1.18 -5.05 -18.88
C THR A 81 -0.72 -4.36 -20.16
N THR A 82 0.33 -3.54 -20.08
CA THR A 82 0.86 -2.80 -21.24
C THR A 82 1.41 -3.77 -22.30
N LEU A 83 2.25 -4.74 -21.88
CA LEU A 83 2.84 -5.72 -22.80
C LEU A 83 1.77 -6.58 -23.50
N LEU A 84 0.77 -7.07 -22.76
CA LEU A 84 -0.33 -7.84 -23.35
C LEU A 84 -1.18 -7.00 -24.32
N SER A 85 -1.49 -5.74 -23.95
CA SER A 85 -2.23 -4.83 -24.84
C SER A 85 -1.47 -4.50 -26.12
N SER A 86 -0.14 -4.41 -26.08
CA SER A 86 0.71 -4.20 -27.27
C SER A 86 0.79 -5.43 -28.18
N PHE A 87 0.50 -6.62 -27.67
CA PHE A 87 0.50 -7.86 -28.44
C PHE A 87 -0.87 -8.17 -29.06
N GLY A 88 -1.97 -7.70 -28.46
CA GLY A 88 -3.34 -7.89 -28.96
C GLY A 88 -3.87 -6.79 -29.88
N SER A 89 -3.11 -5.72 -30.16
CA SER A 89 -3.55 -4.56 -30.96
C SER A 89 -3.09 -4.59 -32.43
N ASN A 90 -2.68 -5.75 -32.95
CA ASN A 90 -2.28 -5.89 -34.36
C ASN A 90 -3.14 -6.87 -35.18
N ASP A 91 -4.35 -7.22 -34.72
CA ASP A 91 -5.21 -8.18 -35.46
C ASP A 91 -6.73 -7.94 -35.30
N ALA A 92 -7.16 -6.67 -35.25
CA ALA A 92 -8.59 -6.32 -35.25
C ALA A 92 -8.93 -4.93 -35.84
N ASP A 93 -8.10 -4.41 -36.75
CA ASP A 93 -8.41 -3.18 -37.52
C ASP A 93 -8.06 -3.39 -39.01
N ASN A 94 -8.51 -4.51 -39.57
CA ASN A 94 -8.59 -4.70 -41.02
C ASN A 94 -9.97 -5.22 -41.42
N GLU A 95 -11.01 -4.49 -41.04
CA GLU A 95 -12.31 -4.57 -41.71
C GLU A 95 -13.00 -3.20 -41.58
N GLU A 96 -13.26 -2.60 -42.75
CA GLU A 96 -14.07 -1.40 -42.97
C GLU A 96 -13.50 -0.03 -42.54
N ARG A 97 -12.43 0.38 -43.23
CA ARG A 97 -12.26 1.79 -43.60
C ARG A 97 -13.13 2.06 -44.84
N ASP A 98 -14.35 2.52 -44.61
CA ASP A 98 -15.32 2.91 -45.64
C ASP A 98 -14.71 3.94 -46.62
N PRO A 99 -14.64 3.65 -47.93
CA PRO A 99 -14.32 4.65 -48.93
C PRO A 99 -15.62 5.27 -49.48
N LEU A 100 -15.87 6.52 -49.07
CA LEU A 100 -16.67 7.62 -49.66
C LEU A 100 -17.76 8.21 -48.74
#